data_AF-A0A343VZV4-F1
#
_entry.id   AF-A0A343VZV4-F1
#
_cell.length_a   1.000
_cell.length_b   1.000
_cell.length_c   1.000
_cell.angle_alpha   90.00
_cell.angle_beta   90.00
_cell.angle_gamma   90.00
#
_symmetry.space_group_name_H-M   'P 1'
#
loop_
_entity.id
_entity.type
_entity.pdbx_description
1 polymer ?
#
loop_
_entity_poly.entity_id
_entity_poly.type
_entity_poly.pdbx_seq_one_letter_code
_entity_poly.pdbx_strand_id
1 'polypeptide(L)'
;YYIEPISTLDFASLYPSIMIAHNLCYSTLIKNNNEISELTDNDITTIQGKSNLKFVKKNVKKGILPLIVEELIEARKKVKELMKNEKNNITKMVLNGRQLALKISANSVYGYTGASSGGQLPCLEVAVSITTLGRCMIEKTKEKVESYYNKNNGFEYNATVVYGDTDSVMVKFGTNNIEEAMNLGKDASKRISKEFLSPIKLEFEKVYCPFLLLNKKRYAGLLYTNPVKHDKMDCKGIETVRRDF
;
A
#
# COMPACT_ATOMS: atom_id res chain seq x y z
N TYR A 1 -0.41 -13.61 20.88
CA TYR A 1 0.24 -14.73 20.17
C TYR A 1 -0.85 -15.46 19.40
N TYR A 2 -0.67 -15.66 18.09
CA TYR A 2 -1.65 -16.30 17.21
C TYR A 2 -1.05 -17.61 16.69
N ILE A 3 -1.78 -18.70 16.91
CA ILE A 3 -1.39 -20.02 16.39
C ILE A 3 -1.98 -20.19 14.98
N GLU A 4 -3.12 -19.56 14.72
CA GLU A 4 -3.78 -19.64 13.41
C GLU A 4 -3.03 -18.84 12.33
N PRO A 5 -3.12 -19.26 11.05
CA PRO A 5 -2.67 -18.51 9.89
C PRO A 5 -3.19 -17.06 9.81
N ILE A 6 -2.25 -16.12 9.65
CA ILE A 6 -2.54 -14.69 9.44
C ILE A 6 -2.11 -14.29 8.03
N SER A 7 -3.06 -13.90 7.18
CA SER A 7 -2.79 -13.47 5.80
C SER A 7 -2.42 -11.99 5.75
N THR A 8 -1.36 -11.66 5.03
CA THR A 8 -0.95 -10.26 4.81
C THR A 8 -1.35 -9.80 3.42
N LEU A 9 -2.12 -8.73 3.36
CA LEU A 9 -2.51 -8.04 2.13
C LEU A 9 -1.83 -6.67 2.10
N ASP A 10 -1.13 -6.33 1.02
CA ASP A 10 -0.30 -5.13 0.90
C ASP A 10 -0.69 -4.28 -0.30
N PHE A 11 -0.74 -2.96 -0.14
CA PHE A 11 -1.01 -2.05 -1.25
C PHE A 11 0.23 -1.85 -2.11
N ALA A 12 0.13 -2.23 -3.39
CA ALA A 12 1.26 -2.13 -4.31
C ALA A 12 1.64 -0.67 -4.58
N SER A 13 2.71 -0.19 -3.95
CA SER A 13 3.19 1.20 -4.05
C SER A 13 2.13 2.21 -3.60
N LEU A 14 1.63 2.06 -2.37
CA LEU A 14 0.51 2.84 -1.80
C LEU A 14 0.56 4.33 -2.12
N TYR A 15 1.55 5.08 -1.59
CA TYR A 15 1.61 6.53 -1.76
C TYR A 15 1.73 6.98 -3.24
N PRO A 16 2.65 6.39 -4.04
CA PRO A 16 2.64 6.59 -5.49
C PRO A 16 1.28 6.39 -6.16
N SER A 17 0.58 5.29 -5.84
CA SER A 17 -0.71 4.98 -6.45
C SER A 17 -1.81 5.96 -6.05
N ILE A 18 -1.80 6.45 -4.80
CA ILE A 18 -2.72 7.50 -4.33
C ILE A 18 -2.52 8.80 -5.10
N MET A 19 -1.25 9.20 -5.29
CA MET A 19 -0.92 10.42 -6.05
C MET A 19 -1.49 10.37 -7.47
N ILE A 20 -1.35 9.23 -8.13
CA ILE A 20 -1.85 9.00 -9.49
C ILE A 20 -3.38 8.96 -9.52
N ALA A 21 -3.99 8.12 -8.68
CA ALA A 21 -5.43 7.88 -8.68
C ALA A 21 -6.24 9.16 -8.41
N HIS A 22 -5.75 9.99 -7.48
CA HIS A 22 -6.43 11.21 -7.05
C HIS A 22 -5.84 12.49 -7.67
N ASN A 23 -4.88 12.36 -8.59
CA ASN A 23 -4.23 13.47 -9.31
C ASN A 23 -3.61 14.53 -8.37
N LEU A 24 -2.93 14.10 -7.32
CA LEU A 24 -2.37 14.98 -6.28
C LEU A 24 -1.05 15.60 -6.73
N CYS A 25 -1.02 16.92 -6.88
CA CYS A 25 0.15 17.66 -7.37
C CYS A 25 0.11 19.12 -6.93
N TYR A 26 1.27 19.78 -6.89
CA TYR A 26 1.37 21.25 -6.75
C TYR A 26 0.48 21.99 -7.76
N SER A 27 0.50 21.56 -9.02
CA SER A 27 -0.19 22.22 -10.13
C SER A 27 -1.69 21.91 -10.22
N THR A 28 -2.20 21.02 -9.37
CA THR A 28 -3.62 20.62 -9.32
C THR A 28 -4.25 20.97 -7.97
N LEU A 29 -3.47 21.38 -6.97
CA LEU A 29 -3.96 21.91 -5.70
C LEU A 29 -4.71 23.22 -5.93
N ILE A 30 -5.90 23.31 -5.36
CA ILE A 30 -6.78 24.48 -5.43
C ILE A 30 -6.59 25.27 -4.13
N LYS A 31 -6.03 26.48 -4.22
CA LYS A 31 -5.79 27.31 -3.02
C LYS A 31 -6.90 28.33 -2.81
N ASN A 32 -7.43 28.88 -3.89
CA ASN A 32 -8.52 29.85 -3.83
C ASN A 32 -9.68 29.36 -4.69
N ASN A 33 -10.91 29.43 -4.19
CA ASN A 33 -12.10 29.07 -4.98
C ASN A 33 -12.24 29.95 -6.25
N ASN A 34 -11.66 31.16 -6.25
CA ASN A 34 -11.64 32.06 -7.40
C ASN A 34 -10.70 31.62 -8.52
N GLU A 35 -9.75 30.69 -8.28
CA GLU A 35 -8.90 30.14 -9.35
C GLU A 35 -9.71 29.33 -10.37
N ILE A 36 -10.98 29.05 -10.07
CA ILE A 36 -11.73 27.99 -10.71
C ILE A 36 -13.23 28.30 -10.80
N SER A 37 -13.59 29.46 -11.32
CA SER A 37 -14.99 29.84 -11.58
C SER A 37 -15.70 28.95 -12.60
N GLU A 38 -14.95 28.17 -13.39
CA GLU A 38 -15.46 27.36 -14.51
C GLU A 38 -15.50 25.84 -14.24
N LEU A 39 -15.00 25.34 -13.10
CA LEU A 39 -15.08 23.89 -12.80
C LEU A 39 -16.32 23.53 -11.99
N THR A 40 -16.77 22.30 -12.23
CA THR A 40 -17.89 21.70 -11.49
C THR A 40 -17.38 20.76 -10.39
N ASP A 41 -18.25 20.33 -9.48
CA ASP A 41 -17.90 19.31 -8.47
C ASP A 41 -17.42 17.98 -9.10
N ASN A 42 -17.84 17.70 -10.33
CA ASN A 42 -17.39 16.53 -11.07
C ASN A 42 -15.92 16.62 -11.50
N ASP A 43 -15.33 17.81 -11.49
CA ASP A 43 -13.94 18.07 -11.88
C ASP A 43 -12.99 18.17 -10.68
N ILE A 44 -13.52 18.11 -9.46
CA ILE A 44 -12.76 18.34 -8.23
C ILE A 44 -12.76 17.08 -7.35
N THR A 45 -11.58 16.70 -6.88
CA THR A 45 -11.41 15.72 -5.81
C THR A 45 -11.28 16.49 -4.50
N THR A 46 -12.22 16.25 -3.57
CA THR A 46 -12.15 16.82 -2.21
C THR A 46 -11.66 15.76 -1.24
N ILE A 47 -10.56 16.06 -0.55
CA ILE A 47 -9.98 15.22 0.50
C ILE A 47 -10.51 15.72 1.84
N GLN A 48 -11.42 14.95 2.43
CA GLN A 48 -12.03 15.28 3.72
C GLN A 48 -10.97 15.24 4.82
N GLY A 49 -10.91 16.31 5.62
CA GLY A 49 -9.93 16.48 6.68
C GLY A 49 -10.05 17.84 7.36
N LYS A 50 -9.06 18.25 8.16
CA LYS A 50 -9.12 19.49 8.95
C LYS A 50 -9.36 20.76 8.09
N SER A 51 -8.94 20.74 6.83
CA SER A 51 -9.06 21.89 5.91
C SER A 51 -9.72 21.57 4.57
N ASN A 52 -10.36 20.39 4.42
CA ASN A 52 -11.01 19.93 3.17
C ASN A 52 -10.26 20.35 1.90
N LEU A 53 -9.12 19.72 1.66
CA LEU A 53 -8.23 20.07 0.56
C LEU A 53 -8.84 19.66 -0.78
N LYS A 54 -8.74 20.54 -1.78
CA LYS A 54 -9.34 20.32 -3.10
C LYS A 54 -8.25 20.22 -4.17
N PHE A 55 -8.42 19.28 -5.08
CA PHE A 55 -7.54 19.06 -6.22
C PHE A 55 -8.33 18.93 -7.52
N VAL A 56 -7.83 19.51 -8.60
CA VAL A 56 -8.37 19.32 -9.95
C VAL A 56 -8.18 17.86 -10.38
N LYS A 57 -9.20 17.23 -10.95
CA LYS A 57 -9.14 15.87 -11.47
C LYS A 57 -8.37 15.78 -12.79
N LYS A 58 -7.89 14.56 -13.08
CA LYS A 58 -7.05 14.28 -14.25
C LYS A 58 -7.72 14.51 -15.60
N ASN A 59 -9.05 14.52 -15.67
CA ASN A 59 -9.82 14.81 -16.90
C ASN A 59 -9.69 16.27 -17.34
N VAL A 60 -9.46 17.18 -16.40
CA VAL A 60 -9.27 18.61 -16.69
C VAL A 60 -7.79 18.91 -16.89
N LYS A 61 -6.95 18.50 -15.93
CA LYS A 61 -5.51 18.78 -15.97
C LYS A 61 -4.74 17.67 -15.28
N LYS A 62 -3.83 17.01 -16.00
CA LYS A 62 -2.95 16.00 -15.40
C LYS A 62 -1.80 16.68 -14.63
N GLY A 63 -1.61 16.29 -13.37
CA GLY A 63 -0.54 16.81 -12.54
C GLY A 63 0.84 16.31 -12.96
N ILE A 64 1.88 17.10 -12.66
CA ILE A 64 3.28 16.76 -12.93
C ILE A 64 3.77 15.61 -12.04
N LEU A 65 3.42 15.63 -10.74
CA LEU A 65 3.84 14.56 -9.82
C LEU A 65 3.27 13.19 -10.21
N PRO A 66 1.97 13.03 -10.56
CA PRO A 66 1.46 11.81 -11.16
C PRO A 66 2.28 11.31 -12.35
N LEU A 67 2.65 12.20 -13.28
CA LEU A 67 3.45 11.83 -14.47
C LEU A 67 4.84 11.27 -14.07
N ILE A 68 5.56 11.97 -13.20
CA ILE A 68 6.89 11.53 -12.72
C ILE A 68 6.80 10.15 -12.06
N VAL A 69 5.80 9.98 -11.20
CA VAL A 69 5.63 8.74 -10.44
C VAL A 69 5.17 7.58 -11.32
N GLU A 70 4.31 7.82 -12.32
CA GLU A 70 3.96 6.83 -13.34
C GLU A 70 5.19 6.32 -14.07
N GLU A 71 6.06 7.23 -14.53
CA GLU A 71 7.30 6.86 -15.24
C GLU A 71 8.23 6.00 -14.36
N LEU A 72 8.40 6.36 -13.08
CA LEU A 72 9.19 5.59 -12.13
C LEU A 72 8.60 4.19 -11.88
N ILE A 73 7.26 4.07 -11.79
CA ILE A 73 6.58 2.79 -11.62
C ILE A 73 6.74 1.93 -12.88
N GLU A 74 6.58 2.50 -14.08
CA GLU A 74 6.75 1.79 -15.34
C GLU A 74 8.20 1.31 -15.54
N ALA A 75 9.18 2.17 -15.28
CA ALA A 75 10.59 1.80 -15.30
C ALA A 75 10.86 0.64 -14.33
N ARG A 76 10.30 0.71 -13.12
CA ARG A 76 10.43 -0.37 -12.12
C ARG A 76 9.79 -1.67 -12.61
N LYS A 77 8.63 -1.60 -13.25
CA LYS A 77 7.95 -2.77 -13.82
C LYS A 77 8.84 -3.48 -14.85
N LYS A 78 9.42 -2.73 -15.80
CA LYS A 78 10.36 -3.26 -16.80
C LYS A 78 11.56 -3.96 -16.14
N VAL A 79 12.13 -3.39 -15.08
CA VAL A 79 13.25 -4.02 -14.34
C VAL A 79 12.80 -5.31 -13.63
N LYS A 80 11.61 -5.34 -13.03
CA LYS A 80 11.08 -6.57 -12.41
C LYS A 80 10.82 -7.68 -13.44
N GLU A 81 10.38 -7.33 -14.65
CA GLU A 81 10.21 -8.28 -15.76
C GLU A 81 11.56 -8.87 -16.21
N LEU A 82 12.59 -8.02 -16.39
CA LEU A 82 13.95 -8.49 -16.68
C LEU A 82 14.47 -9.42 -15.58
N MET A 83 14.26 -9.05 -14.31
CA MET A 83 14.69 -9.84 -13.15
C MET A 83 14.00 -11.22 -13.07
N LYS A 84 12.76 -11.33 -13.56
CA LYS A 84 12.01 -12.60 -13.57
C LYS A 84 12.60 -13.59 -14.59
N ASN A 85 13.10 -13.08 -15.71
CA ASN A 85 13.65 -13.89 -16.80
C ASN A 85 15.15 -14.17 -16.64
N GLU A 86 15.82 -13.49 -15.71
CA GLU A 86 17.25 -13.63 -15.44
C GLU A 86 17.56 -14.92 -14.66
N LYS A 87 18.55 -15.68 -15.15
CA LYS A 87 19.02 -16.94 -14.56
C LYS A 87 20.30 -16.73 -13.74
N ASN A 88 21.15 -15.77 -14.13
CA ASN A 88 22.39 -15.49 -13.43
C ASN A 88 22.11 -14.80 -12.08
N ASN A 89 22.56 -15.41 -10.99
CA ASN A 89 22.32 -14.91 -9.64
C ASN A 89 22.92 -13.52 -9.39
N ILE A 90 24.11 -13.23 -9.92
CA ILE A 90 24.78 -11.93 -9.75
C ILE A 90 23.96 -10.84 -10.46
N THR A 91 23.59 -11.08 -11.73
CA THR A 91 22.75 -10.13 -12.49
C THR A 91 21.39 -9.92 -11.83
N LYS A 92 20.78 -10.98 -11.30
CA LYS A 92 19.51 -10.90 -10.55
C LYS A 92 19.63 -10.04 -9.30
N MET A 93 20.76 -10.12 -8.58
CA MET A 93 21.04 -9.24 -7.44
C MET A 93 21.16 -7.76 -7.87
N VAL A 94 21.85 -7.48 -8.99
CA VAL A 94 21.96 -6.11 -9.53
C VAL A 94 20.60 -5.55 -9.94
N LEU A 95 19.79 -6.34 -10.64
CA LEU A 95 18.42 -5.96 -11.04
C LEU A 95 17.52 -5.74 -9.83
N ASN A 96 17.68 -6.53 -8.76
CA ASN A 96 16.98 -6.29 -7.51
C ASN A 96 17.40 -4.96 -6.87
N GLY A 97 18.71 -4.62 -6.86
CA GLY A 97 19.18 -3.31 -6.42
C GLY A 97 18.55 -2.17 -7.23
N ARG A 98 18.50 -2.33 -8.55
CA ARG A 98 17.89 -1.34 -9.46
C ARG A 98 16.39 -1.13 -9.20
N GLN A 99 15.60 -2.20 -9.03
CA GLN A 99 14.17 -2.04 -8.74
C GLN A 99 13.92 -1.44 -7.35
N LEU A 100 14.78 -1.72 -6.37
CA LEU A 100 14.71 -1.10 -5.04
C LEU A 100 15.02 0.39 -5.11
N ALA A 101 16.04 0.80 -5.88
CA ALA A 101 16.36 2.21 -6.09
C ALA A 101 15.15 2.95 -6.69
N LEU A 102 14.54 2.41 -7.74
CA LEU A 102 13.33 2.98 -8.35
C LEU A 102 12.14 3.04 -7.38
N LYS A 103 11.96 2.01 -6.53
CA LYS A 103 10.95 2.03 -5.45
C LYS A 103 11.18 3.19 -4.48
N ILE A 104 12.43 3.37 -4.05
CA ILE A 104 12.81 4.44 -3.13
C ILE A 104 12.57 5.80 -3.79
N SER A 105 13.02 6.00 -5.03
CA SER A 105 12.80 7.24 -5.78
C SER A 105 11.31 7.60 -5.88
N ALA A 106 10.44 6.64 -6.22
CA ALA A 106 8.99 6.86 -6.29
C ALA A 106 8.40 7.29 -4.93
N ASN A 107 8.81 6.62 -3.84
CA ASN A 107 8.37 6.98 -2.49
C ASN A 107 8.94 8.32 -2.02
N SER A 108 10.14 8.69 -2.47
CA SER A 108 10.78 9.97 -2.18
C SER A 108 10.05 11.15 -2.81
N VAL A 109 9.29 10.96 -3.90
CA VAL A 109 8.47 12.05 -4.48
C VAL A 109 7.46 12.58 -3.47
N TYR A 110 6.75 11.70 -2.77
CA TYR A 110 5.89 12.09 -1.66
C TYR A 110 6.70 12.76 -0.54
N GLY A 111 7.84 12.16 -0.15
CA GLY A 111 8.69 12.69 0.91
C GLY A 111 9.18 14.11 0.64
N TYR A 112 9.49 14.42 -0.63
CA TYR A 112 9.89 15.75 -1.08
C TYR A 112 8.80 16.81 -0.83
N THR A 113 7.53 16.46 -1.08
CA THR A 113 6.41 17.38 -0.80
C THR A 113 6.25 17.67 0.70
N GLY A 114 6.65 16.75 1.57
CA GLY A 114 6.54 16.89 3.02
C GLY A 114 7.78 17.47 3.72
N ALA A 115 8.87 17.72 2.99
CA ALA A 115 10.15 18.13 3.57
C ALA A 115 10.19 19.64 3.87
N SER A 116 9.63 20.06 5.01
CA SER A 116 9.64 21.48 5.42
C SER A 116 11.02 22.01 5.79
N SER A 117 11.87 21.18 6.42
CA SER A 117 13.22 21.58 6.82
C SER A 117 14.23 21.21 5.74
N GLY A 118 14.77 22.20 5.04
CA GLY A 118 15.78 22.01 3.99
C GLY A 118 15.23 21.57 2.63
N GLY A 119 13.91 21.41 2.48
CA GLY A 119 13.27 21.19 1.18
C GLY A 119 13.11 22.50 0.40
N GLN A 120 13.33 22.44 -0.92
CA GLN A 120 13.25 23.62 -1.78
C GLN A 120 11.81 23.99 -2.17
N LEU A 121 10.87 23.04 -2.12
CA LEU A 121 9.47 23.25 -2.52
C LEU A 121 8.49 22.41 -1.67
N PRO A 122 8.37 22.69 -0.36
CA PRO A 122 7.41 21.98 0.49
C PRO A 122 5.96 22.31 0.09
N CYS A 123 5.11 21.29 0.07
CA CYS A 123 3.65 21.41 -0.05
C CYS A 123 3.01 20.36 0.86
N LEU A 124 2.80 20.79 2.11
CA LEU A 124 2.24 19.93 3.15
C LEU A 124 0.83 19.46 2.82
N GLU A 125 0.07 20.24 2.05
CA GLU A 125 -1.28 19.89 1.60
C GLU A 125 -1.28 18.58 0.78
N VAL A 126 -0.31 18.43 -0.12
CA VAL A 126 -0.15 17.18 -0.90
C VAL A 126 0.23 16.03 0.03
N ALA A 127 1.23 16.24 0.90
CA ALA A 127 1.69 15.19 1.81
C ALA A 127 0.59 14.72 2.80
N VAL A 128 -0.15 15.67 3.39
CA VAL A 128 -1.27 15.41 4.30
C VAL A 128 -2.40 14.70 3.56
N SER A 129 -2.69 15.08 2.31
CA SER A 129 -3.72 14.41 1.51
C SER A 129 -3.38 12.95 1.25
N ILE A 130 -2.12 12.67 0.86
CA ILE A 130 -1.64 11.31 0.59
C ILE A 130 -1.74 10.44 1.84
N THR A 131 -1.26 10.93 2.98
CA THR A 131 -1.31 10.17 4.25
C THR A 131 -2.72 9.99 4.79
N THR A 132 -3.60 10.97 4.57
CA THR A 132 -5.01 10.88 4.97
C THR A 132 -5.75 9.83 4.16
N LEU A 133 -5.61 9.86 2.83
CA LEU A 133 -6.17 8.82 1.96
C LEU A 133 -5.61 7.43 2.30
N GLY A 134 -4.31 7.32 2.56
CA GLY A 134 -3.70 6.05 2.98
C GLY A 134 -4.35 5.46 4.23
N ARG A 135 -4.59 6.29 5.27
CA ARG A 135 -5.30 5.85 6.49
C ARG A 135 -6.74 5.43 6.19
N CYS A 136 -7.48 6.24 5.43
CA CYS A 136 -8.86 5.91 5.05
C CYS A 136 -8.95 4.61 4.25
N MET A 137 -7.97 4.33 3.38
CA MET A 137 -7.92 3.10 2.60
C MET A 137 -7.68 1.86 3.47
N ILE A 138 -6.85 1.95 4.51
CA ILE A 138 -6.63 0.86 5.45
C ILE A 138 -7.90 0.57 6.24
N GLU A 139 -8.58 1.59 6.75
CA GLU A 139 -9.84 1.40 7.49
C GLU A 139 -10.93 0.82 6.57
N LYS A 140 -11.09 1.37 5.36
CA LYS A 140 -12.01 0.82 4.36
C LYS A 140 -11.68 -0.63 4.01
N THR A 141 -10.41 -0.97 3.90
CA THR A 141 -9.98 -2.36 3.65
C THR A 141 -10.41 -3.26 4.79
N LYS A 142 -10.19 -2.85 6.05
CA LYS A 142 -10.63 -3.58 7.23
C LYS A 142 -12.15 -3.79 7.25
N GLU A 143 -12.92 -2.72 7.09
CA GLU A 143 -14.38 -2.80 7.02
C GLU A 143 -14.85 -3.76 5.93
N LYS A 144 -14.24 -3.69 4.74
CA LYS A 144 -14.60 -4.55 3.61
C LYS A 144 -14.24 -6.02 3.84
N VAL A 145 -13.06 -6.30 4.39
CA VAL A 145 -12.66 -7.66 4.78
C VAL A 145 -13.70 -8.26 5.76
N GLU A 146 -14.00 -7.56 6.84
CA GLU A 146 -14.89 -8.05 7.89
C GLU A 146 -16.35 -8.17 7.40
N SER A 147 -16.77 -7.26 6.50
CA SER A 147 -18.12 -7.30 5.89
C SER A 147 -18.29 -8.40 4.83
N TYR A 148 -17.24 -8.78 4.11
CA TYR A 148 -17.32 -9.79 3.06
C TYR A 148 -17.09 -11.20 3.59
N TYR A 149 -16.08 -11.39 4.44
CA TYR A 149 -15.64 -12.71 4.90
C TYR A 149 -16.22 -12.99 6.28
N ASN A 150 -17.52 -13.25 6.33
CA ASN A 150 -18.22 -13.61 7.57
C ASN A 150 -19.27 -14.71 7.35
N LYS A 151 -19.76 -15.28 8.46
CA LYS A 151 -20.71 -16.39 8.47
C LYS A 151 -22.00 -16.11 7.73
N ASN A 152 -22.50 -14.86 7.77
CA ASN A 152 -23.73 -14.49 7.10
C ASN A 152 -23.59 -14.53 5.56
N ASN A 153 -22.35 -14.43 5.05
CA ASN A 153 -22.03 -14.55 3.63
C ASN A 153 -21.54 -15.95 3.23
N GLY A 154 -21.76 -16.96 4.08
CA GLY A 154 -21.44 -18.36 3.78
C GLY A 154 -20.00 -18.79 4.06
N PHE A 155 -19.21 -17.97 4.75
CA PHE A 155 -17.87 -18.37 5.21
C PHE A 155 -17.96 -19.14 6.53
N GLU A 156 -17.05 -20.06 6.78
CA GLU A 156 -17.05 -20.87 8.01
C GLU A 156 -16.79 -20.01 9.28
N TYR A 157 -16.04 -18.93 9.14
CA TYR A 157 -15.63 -18.04 10.22
C TYR A 157 -15.88 -16.57 9.89
N ASN A 158 -15.86 -15.73 10.93
CA ASN A 158 -15.82 -14.28 10.78
C ASN A 158 -14.36 -13.83 10.72
N ALA A 159 -13.93 -13.30 9.58
CA ALA A 159 -12.61 -12.73 9.43
C ALA A 159 -12.48 -11.46 10.28
N THR A 160 -11.28 -11.23 10.81
CA THR A 160 -10.95 -10.03 11.57
C THR A 160 -9.59 -9.49 11.15
N VAL A 161 -9.45 -8.16 11.10
CA VAL A 161 -8.12 -7.54 10.89
C VAL A 161 -7.41 -7.40 12.22
N VAL A 162 -6.35 -8.17 12.42
CA VAL A 162 -5.60 -8.22 13.68
C VAL A 162 -4.53 -7.15 13.78
N TYR A 163 -4.05 -6.64 12.64
CA TYR A 163 -3.02 -5.62 12.61
C TYR A 163 -2.98 -4.89 11.26
N GLY A 164 -2.43 -3.68 11.24
CA GLY A 164 -2.12 -2.93 10.03
C GLY A 164 -0.79 -2.19 10.18
N ASP A 165 0.06 -2.26 9.16
CA ASP A 165 1.38 -1.64 9.15
C ASP A 165 1.59 -0.84 7.86
N THR A 166 1.49 0.49 7.98
CA THR A 166 1.71 1.51 6.94
C THR A 166 0.88 1.37 5.66
N ASP A 167 1.02 0.28 4.92
CA ASP A 167 0.42 -0.06 3.64
C ASP A 167 -0.13 -1.49 3.58
N SER A 168 -0.04 -2.23 4.69
CA SER A 168 -0.51 -3.62 4.78
C SER A 168 -1.59 -3.81 5.85
N VAL A 169 -2.47 -4.78 5.62
CA VAL A 169 -3.43 -5.31 6.59
C VAL A 169 -3.17 -6.79 6.83
N MET A 170 -3.23 -7.20 8.09
CA MET A 170 -3.05 -8.58 8.52
C MET A 170 -4.40 -9.15 8.96
N VAL A 171 -4.88 -10.14 8.23
CA VAL A 171 -6.23 -10.69 8.34
C VAL A 171 -6.16 -12.09 8.93
N LYS A 172 -6.92 -12.30 10.01
CA LYS A 172 -7.24 -13.63 10.53
C LYS A 172 -8.55 -14.09 9.90
N PHE A 173 -8.48 -15.06 8.99
CA PHE A 173 -9.69 -15.64 8.38
C PHE A 173 -10.37 -16.70 9.26
N GLY A 174 -9.69 -17.22 10.28
CA GLY A 174 -10.23 -18.19 11.24
C GLY A 174 -9.92 -19.66 10.92
N THR A 175 -9.57 -19.99 9.68
CA THR A 175 -9.08 -21.32 9.31
C THR A 175 -7.71 -21.63 9.92
N ASN A 176 -7.47 -22.91 10.24
CA ASN A 176 -6.17 -23.43 10.65
C ASN A 176 -5.31 -23.93 9.46
N ASN A 177 -5.89 -23.95 8.25
CA ASN A 177 -5.20 -24.41 7.04
C ASN A 177 -4.50 -23.23 6.34
N ILE A 178 -3.17 -23.33 6.18
CA ILE A 178 -2.35 -22.31 5.51
C ILE A 178 -2.78 -22.11 4.05
N GLU A 179 -3.06 -23.18 3.30
CA GLU A 179 -3.47 -23.10 1.90
C GLU A 179 -4.81 -22.38 1.75
N GLU A 180 -5.76 -22.71 2.61
CA GLU A 180 -7.06 -22.03 2.62
C GLU A 180 -6.90 -20.54 2.95
N ALA A 181 -6.10 -20.20 3.96
CA ALA A 181 -5.80 -18.81 4.29
C ALA A 181 -5.16 -18.05 3.11
N MET A 182 -4.23 -18.69 2.39
CA MET A 182 -3.65 -18.11 1.17
C MET A 182 -4.69 -17.87 0.07
N ASN A 183 -5.60 -18.82 -0.13
CA ASN A 183 -6.66 -18.70 -1.14
C ASN A 183 -7.65 -17.59 -0.79
N LEU A 184 -8.07 -17.50 0.47
CA LEU A 184 -8.90 -16.41 0.99
C LEU A 184 -8.20 -15.06 0.86
N GLY A 185 -6.90 -14.98 1.17
CA GLY A 185 -6.12 -13.75 0.99
C GLY A 185 -5.99 -13.31 -0.48
N LYS A 186 -5.79 -14.25 -1.40
CA LYS A 186 -5.77 -13.99 -2.86
C LYS A 186 -7.13 -13.52 -3.38
N ASP A 187 -8.22 -14.11 -2.88
CA ASP A 187 -9.58 -13.67 -3.23
C ASP A 187 -9.86 -12.27 -2.67
N ALA A 188 -9.58 -12.04 -1.38
CA ALA A 188 -9.77 -10.76 -0.70
C ALA A 188 -9.02 -9.62 -1.38
N SER A 189 -7.74 -9.83 -1.70
CA SER A 189 -6.94 -8.84 -2.43
C SER A 189 -7.54 -8.46 -3.78
N LYS A 190 -7.99 -9.44 -4.58
CA LYS A 190 -8.65 -9.18 -5.88
C LYS A 190 -9.99 -8.47 -5.71
N ARG A 191 -10.83 -8.93 -4.78
CA ARG A 191 -12.17 -8.39 -4.56
C ARG A 191 -12.11 -6.95 -4.06
N ILE A 192 -11.30 -6.70 -3.03
CA ILE A 192 -11.19 -5.40 -2.38
C ILE A 192 -10.44 -4.39 -3.26
N SER A 193 -9.51 -4.82 -4.12
CA SER A 193 -8.88 -3.92 -5.11
C SER A 193 -9.90 -3.20 -5.98
N LYS A 194 -11.06 -3.82 -6.27
CA LYS A 194 -12.13 -3.21 -7.08
C LYS A 194 -12.88 -2.09 -6.37
N GLU A 195 -12.73 -1.96 -5.04
CA GLU A 195 -13.34 -0.91 -4.23
C GLU A 195 -12.56 0.41 -4.27
N PHE A 196 -11.40 0.43 -4.94
CA PHE A 196 -10.49 1.56 -5.03
C PHE A 196 -10.31 2.03 -6.48
N LEU A 197 -9.93 3.30 -6.63
CA LEU A 197 -9.63 3.88 -7.94
C LEU A 197 -8.34 3.31 -8.51
N SER A 198 -8.35 2.95 -9.79
CA SER A 198 -7.11 2.58 -10.50
C SER A 198 -6.08 3.74 -10.45
N PRO A 199 -4.79 3.46 -10.22
CA PRO A 199 -4.11 2.15 -10.22
C PRO A 199 -3.95 1.50 -8.82
N ILE A 200 -4.69 1.94 -7.81
CA ILE A 200 -4.62 1.37 -6.46
C ILE A 200 -5.05 -0.10 -6.52
N LYS A 201 -4.21 -0.98 -6.00
CA LYS A 201 -4.52 -2.40 -5.86
C LYS A 201 -3.87 -2.98 -4.61
N LEU A 202 -4.59 -3.92 -4.02
CA LEU A 202 -4.16 -4.75 -2.92
C LEU A 202 -3.63 -6.07 -3.49
N GLU A 203 -2.51 -6.55 -2.98
CA GLU A 203 -1.90 -7.82 -3.38
C GLU A 203 -1.76 -8.72 -2.15
N PHE A 204 -2.08 -10.00 -2.31
CA PHE A 204 -1.71 -11.00 -1.31
C PHE A 204 -0.19 -11.18 -1.34
N GLU A 205 0.47 -11.04 -0.19
CA GLU A 205 1.92 -11.17 -0.10
C GLU A 205 2.34 -12.53 0.48
N LYS A 206 1.78 -12.92 1.63
CA LYS A 206 2.25 -14.04 2.45
C LYS A 206 1.24 -14.41 3.55
N VAL A 207 1.48 -15.55 4.19
CA VAL A 207 0.84 -15.97 5.46
C VAL A 207 1.90 -16.09 6.56
N TYR A 208 1.58 -15.66 7.77
CA TYR A 208 2.34 -15.98 8.98
C TYR A 208 1.65 -17.10 9.77
N CYS A 209 2.39 -18.16 10.16
CA CYS A 209 1.85 -19.26 10.97
C CYS A 209 2.95 -20.06 11.71
N PRO A 210 3.14 -19.91 13.04
CA PRO A 210 2.43 -19.01 13.94
C PRO A 210 2.86 -17.54 13.77
N PHE A 211 2.10 -16.62 14.38
CA PHE A 211 2.34 -15.18 14.35
C PHE A 211 2.40 -14.58 15.76
N LEU A 212 3.52 -13.91 16.07
CA LEU A 212 3.77 -13.21 17.32
C LEU A 212 3.76 -11.70 17.07
N LEU A 213 2.65 -11.05 17.39
CA LEU A 213 2.56 -9.60 17.47
C LEU A 213 2.89 -9.13 18.89
N LEU A 214 3.99 -8.41 19.07
CA LEU A 214 4.39 -7.85 20.36
C LEU A 214 3.86 -6.43 20.54
N ASN A 215 4.12 -5.57 19.55
CA ASN A 215 3.76 -4.16 19.55
C ASN A 215 3.70 -3.64 18.11
N LYS A 216 3.26 -2.38 17.95
CA LYS A 216 3.30 -1.70 16.66
C LYS A 216 4.74 -1.73 16.09
N LYS A 217 4.89 -2.19 14.85
CA LYS A 217 6.18 -2.42 14.16
C LYS A 217 7.13 -3.41 14.84
N ARG A 218 6.64 -4.22 15.78
CA ARG A 218 7.42 -5.24 16.51
C ARG A 218 6.68 -6.56 16.48
N TYR A 219 7.05 -7.43 15.55
CA TYR A 219 6.40 -8.73 15.35
C TYR A 219 7.35 -9.75 14.72
N ALA A 220 7.04 -11.02 14.91
CA ALA A 220 7.74 -12.13 14.29
C ALA A 220 6.77 -13.24 13.87
N GLY A 221 7.15 -14.04 12.89
CA GLY A 221 6.35 -15.20 12.48
C GLY A 221 7.09 -16.06 11.47
N LEU A 222 6.64 -17.31 11.33
CA LEU A 222 7.07 -18.16 10.22
C LEU A 222 6.34 -17.71 8.96
N LEU A 223 7.10 -17.28 7.95
CA LEU A 223 6.58 -16.71 6.72
C LEU A 223 6.38 -17.82 5.68
N TYR A 224 5.20 -17.88 5.10
CA TYR A 224 4.82 -18.80 4.03
C TYR A 224 4.44 -18.02 2.76
N THR A 225 5.14 -18.28 1.66
CA THR A 225 4.71 -17.92 0.29
C THR A 225 4.12 -19.10 -0.48
N ASN A 226 4.31 -20.32 0.03
CA ASN A 226 3.68 -21.56 -0.43
C ASN A 226 3.07 -22.31 0.78
N PRO A 227 2.06 -23.17 0.61
CA PRO A 227 1.37 -23.80 1.73
C PRO A 227 2.11 -24.95 2.40
N VAL A 228 3.22 -25.43 1.82
CA VAL A 228 3.89 -26.67 2.25
C VAL A 228 4.97 -26.40 3.28
N LYS A 229 5.84 -25.41 3.04
CA LYS A 229 6.99 -25.12 3.88
C LYS A 229 7.21 -23.63 4.04
N HIS A 230 7.48 -23.21 5.28
CA HIS A 230 7.87 -21.83 5.56
C HIS A 230 9.20 -21.49 4.89
N ASP A 231 9.29 -20.27 4.37
CA ASP A 231 10.48 -19.77 3.70
C ASP A 231 11.56 -19.39 4.71
N LYS A 232 11.15 -18.71 5.79
CA LYS A 232 12.01 -18.26 6.89
C LYS A 232 11.19 -17.78 8.09
N MET A 233 11.88 -17.56 9.21
CA MET A 233 11.38 -16.71 10.28
C MET A 233 11.58 -15.25 9.88
N ASP A 234 10.51 -14.46 9.84
CA ASP A 234 10.58 -13.03 9.60
C ASP A 234 10.47 -12.29 10.93
N CYS A 235 11.36 -11.33 11.13
CA CYS A 235 11.53 -10.59 12.37
C CYS A 235 11.51 -9.10 12.05
N LYS A 236 10.53 -8.36 12.55
CA LYS A 236 10.37 -6.91 12.32
C LYS A 236 10.50 -6.16 13.63
N GLY A 237 11.47 -5.24 13.70
CA GLY A 237 11.65 -4.30 14.82
C GLY A 237 11.96 -4.94 16.17
N ILE A 238 12.25 -6.23 16.21
CA ILE A 238 12.71 -6.93 17.42
C ILE A 238 14.23 -6.83 17.57
N GLU A 239 14.71 -7.15 18.76
CA GLU A 239 16.07 -6.98 19.22
C GLU A 239 17.09 -7.63 18.26
N THR A 240 16.77 -8.83 17.77
CA THR A 240 17.66 -9.63 16.92
C THR A 240 18.02 -9.02 15.56
N VAL A 241 17.32 -7.97 15.12
CA VAL A 241 17.56 -7.33 13.81
C VAL A 241 18.03 -5.87 13.90
N ARG A 242 18.16 -5.30 15.11
CA ARG A 242 18.75 -3.97 15.26
C ARG A 242 20.27 -4.09 15.41
N ARG A 243 20.97 -3.03 15.02
CA ARG A 243 22.45 -2.98 14.99
C ARG A 243 23.05 -2.17 16.13
N ASP A 244 22.21 -1.65 17.02
CA ASP A 244 22.54 -0.75 18.12
C ASP A 244 22.45 -1.44 19.49
N PHE A 245 22.62 -2.77 19.50
CA PHE A 245 22.79 -3.58 20.70
C PHE A 245 24.27 -3.86 20.97
#